data_AF-M8C5C8-F1
#
_entry.id   AF-M8C5C8-F1
#
_cell.length_a   1.000
_cell.length_b   1.000
_cell.length_c   1.000
_cell.angle_alpha   90.00
_cell.angle_beta   90.00
_cell.angle_gamma   90.00
#
_symmetry.space_group_name_H-M   'P 1'
#
loop_
_entity.id
_entity.type
_entity.pdbx_description
1 polymer ?
#
loop_
_entity_poly.entity_id
_entity_poly.type
_entity_poly.pdbx_seq_one_letter_code
_entity_poly.pdbx_strand_id
1 'polypeptide(L)'
;MPPSSWFLTLIWVWCLPLMLVEAEEQQEEVCSAKCGAVTISNPFWFTDLETGRSCGSPGSPDFQLTCLNNSYPLLPSSVRVTLGFAILNISYGERSLHVIDLGKLQLLHDPPKPKIFNSCLPVWNTSTKLGRPFKISPINLELILYNCTEKAAARARREKELVRAKTMRCVNTSNTFVRAGVPYDPTGSYSGYALEDCAPIVLPVLPSGETNASHYERLIQSGFLLKWEPPPPEQSPLTELVPSHGD
;
A
#
# COMPACT_ATOMS: atom_id res chain seq x y z
N MET A 1 -4.64 -5.45 -97.58
CA MET A 1 -4.50 -4.11 -96.99
C MET A 1 -4.31 -4.30 -95.48
N PRO A 2 -3.14 -3.90 -94.94
CA PRO A 2 -2.88 -3.82 -93.49
C PRO A 2 -3.47 -2.49 -92.96
N PRO A 3 -3.20 -1.99 -91.73
CA PRO A 3 -2.36 -2.47 -90.61
C PRO A 3 -3.17 -2.49 -89.28
N SER A 4 -2.66 -2.88 -88.12
CA SER A 4 -1.71 -2.19 -87.23
C SER A 4 -1.95 -2.85 -85.85
N SER A 5 -1.13 -2.86 -84.82
CA SER A 5 0.19 -2.35 -84.50
C SER A 5 0.30 -2.57 -82.98
N TRP A 6 1.38 -3.24 -82.52
CA TRP A 6 2.01 -3.16 -81.19
C TRP A 6 1.12 -3.47 -79.96
N PHE A 7 1.50 -4.32 -79.01
CA PHE A 7 2.54 -4.05 -78.01
C PHE A 7 3.13 -5.35 -77.45
N LEU A 8 4.45 -5.38 -77.35
CA LEU A 8 5.21 -6.24 -76.45
C LEU A 8 5.10 -5.64 -75.04
N THR A 9 4.72 -6.42 -74.03
CA THR A 9 5.13 -6.14 -72.64
C THR A 9 5.45 -7.45 -71.92
N LEU A 10 6.68 -7.52 -71.43
CA LEU A 10 7.27 -8.59 -70.65
C LEU A 10 6.61 -8.64 -69.27
N ILE A 11 6.08 -9.81 -68.88
CA ILE A 11 5.65 -10.07 -67.49
C ILE A 11 6.91 -10.39 -66.70
N TRP A 12 7.54 -9.35 -66.13
CA TRP A 12 8.50 -9.50 -65.05
C TRP A 12 8.09 -8.54 -63.94
N VAL A 13 7.28 -9.03 -63.01
CA VAL A 13 6.89 -8.28 -61.82
C VAL A 13 7.28 -9.10 -60.60
N TRP A 14 8.38 -8.64 -59.99
CA TRP A 14 8.76 -8.72 -58.59
C TRP A 14 8.13 -9.83 -57.73
N CYS A 15 8.94 -10.84 -57.43
CA CYS A 15 8.87 -11.54 -56.14
C CYS A 15 9.23 -10.53 -55.03
N LEU A 16 8.23 -9.90 -54.42
CA LEU A 16 8.37 -9.31 -53.09
C LEU A 16 8.33 -10.49 -52.09
N PRO A 17 9.35 -10.69 -51.25
CA PRO A 17 9.18 -11.58 -50.11
C PRO A 17 8.14 -10.91 -49.21
N LEU A 18 7.02 -11.61 -48.99
CA LEU A 18 6.16 -11.37 -47.85
C LEU A 18 7.04 -11.55 -46.61
N MET A 19 7.57 -10.44 -46.10
CA MET A 19 8.11 -10.39 -44.76
C MET A 19 6.90 -10.59 -43.85
N LEU A 20 6.63 -11.85 -43.49
CA LEU A 20 5.93 -12.17 -42.27
C LEU A 20 6.77 -11.53 -41.17
N VAL A 21 6.40 -10.32 -40.79
CA VAL A 21 6.70 -9.80 -39.46
C VAL A 21 5.90 -10.72 -38.56
N GLU A 22 6.57 -11.78 -38.12
CA GLU A 22 6.17 -12.51 -36.94
C GLU A 22 6.19 -11.45 -35.84
N ALA A 23 5.01 -10.94 -35.51
CA ALA A 23 4.82 -10.29 -34.23
C ALA A 23 5.14 -11.40 -33.23
N GLU A 24 6.39 -11.42 -32.75
CA GLU A 24 6.65 -11.91 -31.42
C GLU A 24 5.65 -11.15 -30.57
N GLU A 25 4.57 -11.84 -30.17
CA GLU A 25 3.88 -11.49 -28.95
C GLU A 25 5.02 -11.40 -27.94
N GLN A 26 5.43 -10.17 -27.64
CA GLN A 26 6.31 -9.90 -26.53
C GLN A 26 5.55 -10.51 -25.37
N GLN A 27 5.96 -11.71 -24.99
CA GLN A 27 5.52 -12.36 -23.80
C GLN A 27 5.87 -11.36 -22.71
N GLU A 28 4.86 -10.62 -22.28
CA GLU A 28 4.97 -9.52 -21.34
C GLU A 28 5.72 -10.11 -20.15
N GLU A 29 7.02 -9.83 -20.07
CA GLU A 29 7.90 -10.45 -19.10
C GLU A 29 7.36 -9.97 -17.76
N VAL A 30 6.54 -10.80 -17.11
CA VAL A 30 5.88 -10.46 -15.86
C VAL A 30 7.01 -10.19 -14.88
N CYS A 31 7.32 -8.90 -14.71
CA CYS A 31 8.46 -8.55 -13.92
C CYS A 31 8.15 -8.96 -12.47
N SER A 32 8.91 -9.93 -12.01
CA SER A 32 8.90 -10.44 -10.64
C SER A 32 10.26 -10.12 -10.03
N ALA A 33 10.40 -8.93 -9.46
CA ALA A 33 11.61 -8.52 -8.74
C ALA A 33 11.45 -8.74 -7.24
N LYS A 34 12.54 -9.02 -6.55
CA LYS A 34 12.53 -9.12 -5.09
C LYS A 34 12.98 -7.82 -4.46
N CYS A 35 12.34 -7.46 -3.36
CA CYS A 35 12.85 -6.48 -2.41
C CYS A 35 12.90 -7.14 -1.03
N GLY A 36 14.11 -7.46 -0.58
CA GLY A 36 14.31 -8.37 0.54
C GLY A 36 13.71 -9.74 0.27
N ALA A 37 12.84 -10.20 1.17
CA ALA A 37 12.15 -11.49 1.03
C ALA A 37 10.85 -11.43 0.21
N VAL A 38 10.39 -10.23 -0.18
CA VAL A 38 9.09 -10.04 -0.84
C VAL A 38 9.27 -9.99 -2.36
N THR A 39 8.51 -10.83 -3.06
CA THR A 39 8.39 -10.76 -4.53
C THR A 39 7.37 -9.69 -4.90
N ILE A 40 7.76 -8.79 -5.81
CA ILE A 40 6.96 -7.69 -6.34
C ILE A 40 6.62 -7.97 -7.80
N SER A 41 5.34 -7.89 -8.08
CA SER A 41 4.68 -8.10 -9.37
C SER A 41 3.48 -7.17 -9.48
N ASN A 42 2.92 -7.09 -10.69
CA ASN A 42 1.71 -6.31 -11.00
C ASN A 42 0.58 -6.58 -9.97
N PRO A 43 -0.11 -5.54 -9.45
CA PRO A 43 -0.10 -4.14 -9.91
C PRO A 43 0.98 -3.26 -9.27
N PHE A 44 1.74 -3.80 -8.32
CA PHE A 44 2.80 -3.05 -7.65
C PHE A 44 4.00 -2.89 -8.56
N TRP A 45 4.62 -1.72 -8.46
CA TRP A 45 5.81 -1.43 -9.25
C TRP A 45 6.77 -0.53 -8.50
N PHE A 46 8.05 -0.59 -8.89
CA PHE A 46 9.08 0.33 -8.41
C PHE A 46 10.18 0.43 -9.46
N THR A 47 10.97 1.50 -9.40
CA THR A 47 12.22 1.61 -10.16
C THR A 47 13.37 1.23 -9.25
N ASP A 48 14.10 0.18 -9.61
CA ASP A 48 15.32 -0.19 -8.93
C ASP A 48 16.38 0.89 -9.17
N LEU A 49 16.88 1.49 -8.09
CA LEU A 49 17.80 2.63 -8.18
C LEU A 49 19.22 2.23 -8.61
N GLU A 50 19.61 0.97 -8.46
CA GLU A 50 20.95 0.49 -8.84
C GLU A 50 21.01 0.14 -10.33
N THR A 51 19.96 -0.49 -10.84
CA THR A 51 19.89 -0.98 -12.22
C THR A 51 19.10 -0.06 -13.15
N GLY A 52 18.33 0.89 -12.61
CA GLY A 52 17.41 1.75 -13.34
C GLY A 52 16.22 0.98 -13.95
N ARG A 53 16.14 -0.34 -13.77
CA ARG A 53 15.05 -1.16 -14.29
C ARG A 53 13.82 -0.96 -13.43
N SER A 54 12.69 -0.69 -14.08
CA SER A 54 11.40 -0.71 -13.40
C SER A 54 10.87 -2.13 -13.38
N CYS A 55 10.35 -2.55 -12.23
CA CYS A 55 9.64 -3.80 -12.13
C CYS A 55 8.15 -3.57 -11.97
N GLY A 56 7.36 -4.25 -12.79
CA GLY A 56 5.95 -3.94 -13.05
C GLY A 56 5.80 -2.86 -14.12
N SER A 57 4.68 -2.87 -14.83
CA SER A 57 4.35 -1.79 -15.77
C SER A 57 4.06 -0.51 -14.97
N PRO A 58 4.64 0.65 -15.31
CA PRO A 58 4.31 1.93 -14.66
C PRO A 58 2.79 2.12 -14.66
N GLY A 59 2.18 2.00 -13.48
CA GLY A 59 0.73 2.01 -13.30
C GLY A 59 0.26 3.22 -12.51
N SER A 60 -0.89 3.11 -11.86
CA SER A 60 -1.37 4.16 -10.93
C SER A 60 -0.29 4.48 -9.89
N PRO A 61 -0.04 5.78 -9.59
CA PRO A 61 0.87 6.20 -8.52
C PRO A 61 0.56 5.54 -7.18
N ASP A 62 -0.69 5.15 -6.97
CA ASP A 62 -1.14 4.47 -5.76
C ASP A 62 -0.41 3.13 -5.51
N PHE A 63 0.08 2.46 -6.56
CA PHE A 63 0.77 1.17 -6.44
C PHE A 63 2.30 1.28 -6.51
N GLN A 64 2.84 2.50 -6.52
CA GLN A 64 4.28 2.71 -6.51
C GLN A 64 4.87 2.38 -5.13
N LEU A 65 5.85 1.48 -5.10
CA LEU A 65 6.60 1.11 -3.91
C LEU A 65 8.01 1.69 -3.95
N THR A 66 8.67 1.75 -2.79
CA THR A 66 10.10 2.06 -2.69
C THR A 66 10.82 0.88 -2.05
N CYS A 67 11.85 0.34 -2.70
CA CYS A 67 12.72 -0.66 -2.08
C CYS A 67 13.92 0.01 -1.42
N LEU A 68 13.96 0.05 -0.08
CA LEU A 68 15.08 0.67 0.64
C LEU A 68 16.11 -0.39 1.04
N ASN A 69 17.37 -0.19 0.59
CA ASN A 69 18.52 -1.05 0.93
C ASN A 69 18.23 -2.55 0.79
N ASN A 70 17.44 -2.94 -0.21
CA ASN A 70 16.99 -4.32 -0.45
C ASN A 70 16.44 -5.04 0.81
N SER A 71 15.83 -4.28 1.73
CA SER A 71 15.39 -4.81 3.03
C SER A 71 13.92 -5.22 3.01
N TYR A 72 13.03 -4.27 2.67
CA TYR A 72 11.60 -4.50 2.51
C TYR A 72 11.01 -3.45 1.56
N PRO A 73 9.92 -3.77 0.84
CA PRO A 73 9.17 -2.79 0.08
C PRO A 73 8.45 -1.83 1.03
N LEU A 74 8.53 -0.54 0.74
CA LEU A 74 7.85 0.53 1.46
C LEU A 74 6.67 1.03 0.63
N LEU A 75 5.46 0.97 1.21
CA LEU A 75 4.30 1.70 0.72
C LEU A 75 4.34 3.12 1.32
N PRO A 76 4.39 4.18 0.49
CA PRO A 76 4.44 5.54 1.01
C PRO A 76 3.14 5.93 1.74
N SER A 77 3.27 6.87 2.69
CA SER A 77 2.10 7.51 3.32
C SER A 77 1.46 8.51 2.36
N SER A 78 0.14 8.60 2.34
CA SER A 78 -0.58 9.67 1.62
C SER A 78 -0.42 11.04 2.28
N VAL A 79 -0.04 11.06 3.57
CA VAL A 79 0.23 12.29 4.33
C VAL A 79 1.71 12.63 4.23
N ARG A 80 2.02 13.79 3.65
CA ARG A 80 3.38 14.33 3.56
C ARG A 80 4.03 14.36 4.94
N VAL A 81 5.34 14.11 5.01
CA VAL A 81 6.16 14.20 6.23
C VAL A 81 5.84 13.13 7.30
N THR A 82 5.17 12.04 6.92
CA THR A 82 4.95 10.88 7.81
C THR A 82 5.58 9.61 7.22
N LEU A 83 6.02 8.70 8.10
CA LEU A 83 6.55 7.40 7.68
C LEU A 83 5.45 6.55 7.05
N GLY A 84 5.77 5.82 5.99
CA GLY A 84 4.84 4.90 5.32
C GLY A 84 4.65 3.57 6.05
N PHE A 85 4.48 2.51 5.28
CA PHE A 85 4.25 1.15 5.74
C PHE A 85 5.28 0.19 5.16
N ALA A 86 5.96 -0.57 6.02
CA ALA A 86 6.82 -1.65 5.57
C ALA A 86 5.96 -2.86 5.20
N ILE A 87 6.13 -3.38 3.98
CA ILE A 87 5.42 -4.57 3.51
C ILE A 87 6.22 -5.80 3.91
N LEU A 88 5.61 -6.68 4.69
CA LEU A 88 6.18 -7.97 5.09
C LEU A 88 5.85 -9.08 4.08
N ASN A 89 4.64 -9.04 3.52
CA ASN A 89 4.19 -10.01 2.54
C ASN A 89 3.05 -9.46 1.67
N ILE A 90 2.93 -9.97 0.45
CA ILE A 90 1.87 -9.65 -0.51
C ILE A 90 1.15 -10.95 -0.87
N SER A 91 -0.16 -11.00 -0.64
CA SER A 91 -1.02 -12.06 -1.17
C SER A 91 -1.79 -11.52 -2.36
N TYR A 92 -1.32 -11.85 -3.57
CA TYR A 92 -1.92 -11.39 -4.83
C TYR A 92 -3.34 -11.94 -5.04
N GLY A 93 -3.55 -13.23 -4.74
CA GLY A 93 -4.87 -13.87 -4.84
C GLY A 93 -5.90 -13.23 -3.91
N GLU A 94 -5.51 -12.95 -2.67
CA GLU A 94 -6.37 -12.33 -1.66
C GLU A 94 -6.44 -10.81 -1.76
N ARG A 95 -5.65 -10.21 -2.65
CA ARG A 95 -5.44 -8.77 -2.76
C ARG A 95 -5.17 -8.10 -1.41
N SER A 96 -4.28 -8.68 -0.61
CA SER A 96 -3.95 -8.19 0.73
C SER A 96 -2.46 -8.00 0.99
N LEU A 97 -2.11 -6.94 1.69
CA LEU A 97 -0.75 -6.64 2.14
C LEU A 97 -0.65 -6.86 3.65
N HIS A 98 0.33 -7.64 4.10
CA HIS A 98 0.72 -7.68 5.51
C HIS A 98 1.77 -6.61 5.75
N VAL A 99 1.46 -5.61 6.57
CA VAL A 99 2.28 -4.41 6.73
C VAL A 99 2.51 -4.02 8.18
N ILE A 100 3.60 -3.30 8.44
CA ILE A 100 3.88 -2.61 9.70
C ILE A 100 3.79 -1.09 9.48
N ASP A 101 3.05 -0.39 10.34
CA ASP A 101 3.09 1.08 10.39
C ASP A 101 4.42 1.54 11.01
N LEU A 102 5.32 2.06 10.18
CA LEU A 102 6.65 2.48 10.61
C LEU A 102 6.63 3.66 11.59
N GLY A 103 5.60 4.51 11.53
CA GLY A 103 5.42 5.61 12.48
C GLY A 103 5.01 5.10 13.86
N LYS A 104 4.19 4.05 13.93
CA LYS A 104 3.85 3.38 15.20
C LYS A 104 5.02 2.57 15.74
N LEU A 105 5.77 1.91 14.87
CA LEU A 105 6.98 1.19 15.28
C LEU A 105 8.03 2.13 15.88
N GLN A 106 8.15 3.36 15.35
CA GLN A 106 9.06 4.39 15.87
C GLN A 106 8.76 4.77 17.34
N LEU A 107 7.51 4.59 17.80
CA LEU A 107 7.15 4.80 19.20
C LEU A 107 7.79 3.78 20.12
N LEU A 108 8.11 2.58 19.65
CA LEU A 108 8.76 1.57 20.49
C LEU A 108 10.27 1.75 20.48
N HIS A 109 10.87 1.81 19.29
CA HIS A 109 12.32 1.87 19.08
C HIS A 109 12.64 2.68 17.81
N ASP A 110 13.92 2.92 17.50
CA ASP A 110 14.28 3.37 16.14
C ASP A 110 13.72 2.34 15.13
N PRO A 111 12.99 2.76 14.07
CA PRO A 111 12.62 1.82 13.02
C PRO A 111 13.89 1.20 12.41
N PRO A 112 13.82 -0.05 11.92
CA PRO A 112 14.93 -0.62 11.18
C PRO A 112 15.30 0.31 10.02
N LYS A 113 16.61 0.36 9.73
CA LYS A 113 17.28 1.27 8.78
C LYS A 113 16.43 1.57 7.52
N PRO A 114 16.49 2.80 6.98
CA PRO A 114 17.36 3.90 7.39
C PRO A 114 16.78 4.70 8.56
N LYS A 115 17.65 5.29 9.38
CA LYS A 115 17.25 6.28 10.40
C LYS A 115 16.86 7.59 9.72
N ILE A 116 15.71 7.61 9.06
CA ILE A 116 15.26 8.77 8.26
C ILE A 116 14.89 9.96 9.19
N PHE A 117 14.44 9.68 10.41
CA PHE A 117 14.02 10.70 11.36
C PHE A 117 14.60 10.46 12.76
N ASN A 118 15.46 11.38 13.21
CA ASN A 118 15.95 11.43 14.60
C ASN A 118 14.99 12.18 15.54
N SER A 119 13.87 12.69 15.03
CA SER A 119 12.86 13.43 15.79
C SER A 119 11.51 12.70 15.83
N CYS A 120 10.74 13.00 16.87
CA CYS A 120 9.39 12.49 17.05
C CYS A 120 8.45 13.13 16.02
N LEU A 121 8.11 12.37 14.98
CA LEU A 121 7.11 12.80 14.01
C LEU A 121 5.72 12.83 14.66
N PRO A 122 4.80 13.68 14.16
CA PRO A 122 3.41 13.64 14.58
C PRO A 122 2.80 12.24 14.42
N VAL A 123 2.16 11.77 15.48
CA VAL A 123 1.57 10.44 15.53
C VAL A 123 0.09 10.54 15.18
N TRP A 124 -0.23 10.22 13.94
CA TRP A 124 -1.61 10.20 13.43
C TRP A 124 -2.26 8.84 13.59
N ASN A 125 -3.57 8.78 13.48
CA ASN A 125 -4.27 7.51 13.26
C ASN A 125 -3.72 6.85 11.99
N THR A 126 -3.57 5.53 12.03
CA THR A 126 -2.99 4.80 10.89
C THR A 126 -3.85 4.93 9.63
N SER A 127 -5.18 4.99 9.79
CA SER A 127 -6.13 5.23 8.70
C SER A 127 -5.89 6.56 7.97
N THR A 128 -5.48 7.62 8.67
CA THR A 128 -5.21 8.94 8.07
C THR A 128 -4.05 8.92 7.07
N LYS A 129 -3.09 8.01 7.26
CA LYS A 129 -1.90 7.87 6.41
C LYS A 129 -2.14 7.04 5.15
N LEU A 130 -3.29 6.37 5.06
CA LEU A 130 -3.57 5.41 4.00
C LEU A 130 -4.10 6.14 2.77
N GLY A 131 -3.45 5.93 1.62
CA GLY A 131 -3.93 6.40 0.33
C GLY A 131 -4.93 5.43 -0.29
N ARG A 132 -5.72 5.90 -1.26
CA ARG A 132 -6.45 4.99 -2.16
C ARG A 132 -5.43 4.20 -3.01
N PRO A 133 -5.78 2.99 -3.50
CA PRO A 133 -7.01 2.23 -3.28
C PRO A 133 -6.93 1.31 -2.04
N PHE A 134 -6.00 1.55 -1.12
CA PHE A 134 -5.84 0.69 0.04
C PHE A 134 -6.89 0.93 1.12
N LYS A 135 -7.31 -0.15 1.76
CA LYS A 135 -8.24 -0.14 2.91
C LYS A 135 -7.69 -1.05 4.01
N ILE A 136 -8.00 -0.73 5.26
CA ILE A 136 -7.70 -1.64 6.38
C ILE A 136 -8.62 -2.85 6.26
N SER A 137 -8.05 -4.05 6.36
CA SER A 137 -8.85 -5.28 6.30
C SER A 137 -9.76 -5.40 7.53
N PRO A 138 -11.03 -5.82 7.38
CA PRO A 138 -11.96 -5.94 8.50
C PRO A 138 -11.61 -7.08 9.47
N ILE A 139 -10.66 -7.95 9.12
CA ILE A 139 -10.16 -8.99 10.03
C ILE A 139 -9.26 -8.41 11.14
N ASN A 140 -8.74 -7.20 10.96
CA ASN A 140 -7.91 -6.57 11.97
C ASN A 140 -8.74 -6.17 13.19
N LEU A 141 -8.07 -6.09 14.32
CA LEU A 141 -8.56 -5.43 15.52
C LEU A 141 -7.87 -4.07 15.67
N GLU A 142 -8.40 -3.23 16.53
CA GLU A 142 -7.83 -1.94 16.86
C GLU A 142 -7.07 -2.00 18.18
N LEU A 143 -5.89 -1.40 18.15
CA LEU A 143 -5.11 -1.00 19.30
C LEU A 143 -5.25 0.53 19.43
N ILE A 144 -5.57 1.01 20.62
CA ILE A 144 -5.78 2.44 20.87
C ILE A 144 -4.78 2.89 21.93
N LEU A 145 -4.00 3.89 21.59
CA LEU A 145 -3.08 4.57 22.50
C LEU A 145 -3.75 5.84 23.00
N TYR A 146 -3.86 6.00 24.30
CA TYR A 146 -4.42 7.17 24.95
C TYR A 146 -3.31 7.99 25.58
N ASN A 147 -3.08 9.20 25.06
CA ASN A 147 -2.19 10.17 25.70
C ASN A 147 -3.04 11.15 26.53
N CYS A 148 -2.99 10.99 27.85
CA CYS A 148 -3.86 11.71 28.78
C CYS A 148 -3.15 12.88 29.47
N THR A 149 -3.94 13.85 29.94
CA THR A 149 -3.48 14.78 30.98
C THR A 149 -3.22 14.04 32.30
N GLU A 150 -2.44 14.65 33.21
CA GLU A 150 -2.14 14.03 34.52
C GLU A 150 -3.40 13.70 35.33
N LYS A 151 -4.40 14.60 35.32
CA LYS A 151 -5.68 14.42 35.99
C LYS A 151 -6.46 13.25 35.40
N ALA A 152 -6.52 13.14 34.06
CA ALA A 152 -7.20 12.03 33.40
C ALA A 152 -6.47 10.70 33.56
N ALA A 153 -5.14 10.70 33.63
CA ALA A 153 -4.37 9.49 33.88
C ALA A 153 -4.75 8.80 35.19
N ALA A 154 -5.14 9.54 36.24
CA ALA A 154 -5.62 8.96 37.49
C ALA A 154 -6.97 8.22 37.33
N ARG A 155 -7.84 8.69 36.43
CA ARG A 155 -9.11 8.03 36.09
C ARG A 155 -8.85 6.80 35.21
N ALA A 156 -8.04 6.95 34.16
CA ALA A 156 -7.66 5.88 33.24
C ALA A 156 -7.02 4.67 33.96
N ARG A 157 -6.26 4.90 35.04
CA ARG A 157 -5.71 3.80 35.88
C ARG A 157 -6.76 2.89 36.51
N ARG A 158 -8.01 3.33 36.64
CA ARG A 158 -9.11 2.56 37.23
C ARG A 158 -9.89 1.76 36.17
N GLU A 159 -9.68 2.05 34.89
CA GLU A 159 -10.31 1.35 33.78
C GLU A 159 -9.64 -0.02 33.59
N LYS A 160 -10.42 -1.10 33.72
CA LYS A 160 -9.89 -2.48 33.67
C LYS A 160 -9.34 -2.86 32.30
N GLU A 161 -9.84 -2.24 31.24
CA GLU A 161 -9.46 -2.54 29.86
C GLU A 161 -8.21 -1.77 29.40
N LEU A 162 -7.69 -0.87 30.24
CA LEU A 162 -6.52 -0.04 29.93
C LEU A 162 -5.28 -0.57 30.62
N VAL A 163 -4.20 -0.69 29.85
CA VAL A 163 -2.85 -1.01 30.37
C VAL A 163 -1.97 0.21 30.23
N ARG A 164 -1.32 0.65 31.31
CA ARG A 164 -0.34 1.73 31.24
C ARG A 164 0.85 1.30 30.37
N ALA A 165 1.19 2.11 29.36
CA ALA A 165 2.35 1.88 28.54
C ALA A 165 3.63 1.96 29.40
N LYS A 166 4.55 1.01 29.20
CA LYS A 166 5.82 0.98 29.92
C LYS A 166 6.95 1.59 29.11
N THR A 167 6.92 1.33 27.80
CA THR A 167 7.96 1.72 26.86
C THR A 167 7.31 2.41 25.68
N MET A 168 7.49 3.73 25.58
CA MET A 168 7.27 4.48 24.34
C MET A 168 8.22 5.67 24.30
N ARG A 169 8.82 5.89 23.14
CA ARG A 169 9.48 7.14 22.78
C ARG A 169 8.42 8.17 22.44
N CYS A 170 8.80 9.44 22.50
CA CYS A 170 7.99 10.57 22.02
C CYS A 170 6.71 10.88 22.81
N VAL A 171 6.37 10.10 23.83
CA VAL A 171 5.23 10.34 24.71
C VAL A 171 5.61 10.15 26.17
N ASN A 172 4.86 10.78 27.08
CA ASN A 172 5.02 10.55 28.50
C ASN A 172 4.28 9.26 28.90
N THR A 173 5.02 8.19 29.11
CA THR A 173 4.48 6.87 29.47
C THR A 173 3.71 6.87 30.81
N SER A 174 4.00 7.82 31.70
CA SER A 174 3.28 7.96 32.98
C SER A 174 1.79 8.24 32.80
N ASN A 175 1.43 8.87 31.67
CA ASN A 175 0.07 9.26 31.30
C ASN A 175 -0.43 8.58 30.01
N THR A 176 0.29 7.57 29.53
CA THR A 176 -0.10 6.85 28.31
C THR A 176 -0.69 5.49 28.64
N PHE A 177 -1.84 5.18 28.06
CA PHE A 177 -2.56 3.92 28.25
C PHE A 177 -2.88 3.25 26.92
N VAL A 178 -3.05 1.94 26.96
CA VAL A 178 -3.30 1.10 25.79
C VAL A 178 -4.56 0.29 26.00
N ARG A 179 -5.44 0.28 25.01
CA ARG A 179 -6.57 -0.64 24.88
C ARG A 179 -6.35 -1.49 23.64
N ALA A 180 -6.63 -2.79 23.72
CA ALA A 180 -6.46 -3.71 22.59
C ALA A 180 -7.71 -4.56 22.39
N GLY A 181 -7.84 -5.14 21.20
CA GLY A 181 -8.90 -6.07 20.87
C GLY A 181 -10.23 -5.40 20.55
N VAL A 182 -10.22 -4.10 20.25
CA VAL A 182 -11.42 -3.37 19.84
C VAL A 182 -11.76 -3.78 18.40
N PRO A 183 -13.02 -4.10 18.07
CA PRO A 183 -13.40 -4.39 16.69
C PRO A 183 -13.07 -3.23 15.75
N TYR A 184 -12.60 -3.53 14.53
CA TYR A 184 -12.31 -2.50 13.54
C TYR A 184 -13.57 -1.71 13.14
N ASP A 185 -13.47 -0.38 13.19
CA ASP A 185 -14.54 0.51 12.72
C ASP A 185 -14.22 1.03 11.30
N PRO A 186 -14.95 0.57 10.26
CA PRO A 186 -14.72 0.98 8.88
C PRO A 186 -15.11 2.43 8.60
N THR A 187 -15.88 3.08 9.48
CA THR A 187 -16.28 4.49 9.31
C THR A 187 -15.12 5.45 9.61
N GLY A 188 -14.12 5.00 10.37
CA GLY A 188 -13.03 5.85 10.86
C GLY A 188 -13.49 6.91 11.87
N SER A 189 -14.71 6.80 12.41
CA SER A 189 -15.25 7.73 13.40
C SER A 189 -14.85 7.33 14.81
N TYR A 190 -13.66 7.75 15.23
CA TYR A 190 -13.08 7.39 16.53
C TYR A 190 -13.64 8.19 17.72
N SER A 191 -14.75 8.91 17.55
CA SER A 191 -15.42 9.67 18.62
C SER A 191 -15.86 8.76 19.76
N GLY A 192 -16.30 7.53 19.47
CA GLY A 192 -16.69 6.54 20.46
C GLY A 192 -15.54 6.02 21.33
N TYR A 193 -14.29 6.30 20.96
CA TYR A 193 -13.11 5.95 21.74
C TYR A 193 -12.62 7.08 22.61
N ALA A 194 -13.18 8.28 22.49
CA ALA A 194 -12.72 9.43 23.25
C ALA A 194 -12.87 9.19 24.76
N LEU A 195 -11.78 9.46 25.49
CA LEU A 195 -11.81 9.56 26.94
C LEU A 195 -11.58 11.03 27.31
N GLU A 196 -12.29 11.53 28.32
CA GLU A 196 -12.16 12.91 28.77
C GLU A 196 -10.69 13.25 29.06
N ASP A 197 -10.20 14.33 28.45
CA ASP A 197 -8.80 14.79 28.51
C ASP A 197 -7.73 13.75 28.12
N CYS A 198 -8.07 12.80 27.23
CA CYS A 198 -7.11 11.91 26.58
C CYS A 198 -7.25 11.97 25.05
N ALA A 199 -6.13 12.12 24.35
CA ALA A 199 -6.09 12.03 22.90
C ALA A 199 -5.91 10.56 22.45
N PRO A 200 -6.89 9.96 21.74
CA PRO A 200 -6.76 8.61 21.21
C PRO A 200 -5.95 8.61 19.92
N ILE A 201 -5.10 7.60 19.76
CA ILE A 201 -4.38 7.29 18.53
C ILE A 201 -4.68 5.84 18.20
N VAL A 202 -5.37 5.63 17.07
CA VAL A 202 -5.87 4.33 16.64
C VAL A 202 -4.97 3.74 15.58
N LEU A 203 -4.65 2.45 15.74
CA LEU A 203 -3.94 1.67 14.75
C LEU A 203 -4.53 0.25 14.66
N PRO A 204 -4.62 -0.31 13.45
CA PRO A 204 -4.99 -1.71 13.27
C PRO A 204 -3.84 -2.63 13.68
N VAL A 205 -4.20 -3.81 14.17
CA VAL A 205 -3.30 -4.92 14.49
C VAL A 205 -3.95 -6.24 14.09
N LEU A 206 -3.14 -7.23 13.74
CA LEU A 206 -3.64 -8.59 13.53
C LEU A 206 -4.25 -9.15 14.83
N PRO A 207 -5.38 -9.88 14.75
CA PRO A 207 -5.84 -10.69 15.86
C PRO A 207 -4.79 -11.77 16.17
N SER A 208 -4.39 -11.92 17.43
CA SER A 208 -3.49 -12.98 17.86
C SER A 208 -4.00 -13.58 19.17
N GLY A 209 -4.72 -14.72 19.07
CA GLY A 209 -5.31 -15.39 20.23
C GLY A 209 -5.97 -14.39 21.20
N GLU A 210 -5.43 -14.30 22.42
CA GLU A 210 -5.74 -13.20 23.34
C GLU A 210 -5.00 -11.91 22.91
N THR A 211 -5.61 -11.12 22.02
CA THR A 211 -5.13 -9.77 21.69
C THR A 211 -5.20 -8.89 22.95
N ASN A 212 -4.14 -8.92 23.73
CA ASN A 212 -4.05 -8.32 25.06
C ASN A 212 -3.24 -7.02 25.01
N ALA A 213 -3.75 -5.96 25.65
CA ALA A 213 -3.08 -4.67 25.73
C ALA A 213 -1.71 -4.72 26.41
N SER A 214 -1.45 -5.72 27.27
CA SER A 214 -0.12 -5.95 27.85
C SER A 214 0.94 -6.32 26.82
N HIS A 215 0.54 -6.86 25.65
CA HIS A 215 1.41 -7.29 24.56
C HIS A 215 1.46 -6.26 23.41
N TYR A 216 1.09 -5.01 23.66
CA TYR A 216 0.98 -3.96 22.64
C TYR A 216 2.23 -3.82 21.76
N GLU A 217 3.43 -3.99 22.34
CA GLU A 217 4.68 -3.90 21.59
C GLU A 217 4.76 -4.96 20.48
N ARG A 218 4.41 -6.20 20.81
CA ARG A 218 4.33 -7.31 19.86
C ARG A 218 3.22 -7.07 18.84
N LEU A 219 2.05 -6.59 19.27
CA LEU A 219 0.94 -6.29 18.36
C LEU A 219 1.33 -5.25 17.30
N ILE A 220 2.04 -4.18 17.69
CA ILE A 220 2.57 -3.17 16.77
C ILE A 220 3.60 -3.80 15.81
N GLN A 221 4.51 -4.62 16.32
CA GLN A 221 5.55 -5.28 15.53
C GLN A 221 5.00 -6.33 14.56
N SER A 222 3.93 -7.03 14.95
CA SER A 222 3.25 -8.01 14.11
C SER A 222 2.47 -7.37 12.97
N GLY A 223 2.18 -6.07 13.04
CA GLY A 223 1.52 -5.35 11.96
C GLY A 223 0.06 -5.74 11.77
N PHE A 224 -0.46 -5.49 10.57
CA PHE A 224 -1.87 -5.63 10.22
C PHE A 224 -2.04 -5.90 8.72
N LEU A 225 -3.27 -6.23 8.31
CA LEU A 225 -3.60 -6.48 6.90
C LEU A 225 -4.26 -5.26 6.25
N LEU A 226 -3.74 -4.84 5.11
CA LEU A 226 -4.44 -3.99 4.16
C LEU A 226 -5.07 -4.85 3.07
N LYS A 227 -6.13 -4.35 2.45
CA LYS A 227 -6.68 -4.83 1.18
C LYS A 227 -6.48 -3.73 0.13
N TRP A 228 -6.28 -4.11 -1.12
CA TRP A 228 -6.32 -3.16 -2.25
C TRP A 228 -7.44 -3.55 -3.20
N GLU A 229 -8.10 -2.54 -3.75
CA GLU A 229 -9.06 -2.72 -4.83
C GLU A 229 -8.35 -2.51 -6.17
N PRO A 230 -8.66 -3.30 -7.21
CA PRO A 230 -8.23 -2.96 -8.55
C PRO A 230 -8.84 -1.60 -8.94
N PRO A 231 -8.17 -0.83 -9.81
CA PRO A 231 -8.79 0.36 -10.37
C PRO A 231 -10.15 -0.01 -10.99
N PRO A 232 -11.16 0.88 -10.90
CA PRO A 232 -12.40 0.69 -11.64
C PRO A 232 -12.06 0.41 -13.12
N PRO A 233 -12.77 -0.51 -13.79
CA PRO A 233 -12.57 -0.69 -15.23
C PRO A 233 -12.73 0.68 -15.91
N GLU A 234 -11.76 1.08 -16.71
CA GLU A 234 -11.90 2.26 -17.56
C GLU A 234 -13.19 2.08 -18.36
N GLN A 235 -14.13 3.01 -18.22
CA GLN A 235 -15.26 3.07 -19.12
C GLN A 235 -14.67 3.39 -20.50
N SER A 236 -14.45 2.35 -21.29
CA SER A 236 -14.08 2.48 -22.69
C SER A 236 -15.09 3.44 -23.30
N PRO A 237 -14.68 4.57 -23.91
CA PRO A 237 -15.62 5.45 -24.57
C PRO A 237 -16.41 4.61 -25.56
N LEU A 238 -17.73 4.54 -25.35
CA LEU A 238 -18.66 3.98 -26.31
C LEU A 238 -18.32 4.66 -27.63
N THR A 239 -17.74 3.88 -28.54
CA THR A 239 -17.57 4.31 -29.92
C THR A 239 -18.98 4.47 -30.44
N GLU A 240 -19.47 5.70 -30.38
CA GLU A 240 -20.75 6.09 -30.94
C GLU A 240 -20.65 5.81 -32.43
N LEU A 241 -21.23 4.69 -32.86
CA LEU A 241 -21.42 4.37 -34.26
C LEU A 241 -22.35 5.43 -34.84
N VAL A 242 -21.78 6.52 -35.33
CA VAL A 242 -22.49 7.49 -36.16
C VAL A 242 -22.94 6.74 -37.42
N PRO A 243 -24.24 6.58 -37.69
CA PRO A 243 -24.70 5.99 -38.94
C PRO A 243 -24.37 6.98 -40.05
N SER A 244 -23.57 6.55 -41.02
CA SER A 244 -23.44 7.25 -42.29
C SER A 244 -24.81 7.28 -42.97
N HIS A 245 -25.48 8.44 -42.95
CA HIS A 245 -26.56 8.69 -43.90
C HIS A 245 -25.92 8.93 -45.27
N GLY A 246 -26.04 7.93 -46.13
CA GLY A 246 -25.99 8.11 -47.57
C GLY A 246 -27.35 8.56 -48.08
N ASP A 247 -27.27 9.34 -49.16
CA ASP A 247 -28.31 9.90 -50.04
C ASP A 247 -29.04 11.18 -49.59
#